data_AF-W4RTP6-F1
#
_entry.id   AF-W4RTP6-F1
#
_cell.length_a   1.000
_cell.length_b   1.000
_cell.length_c   1.000
_cell.angle_alpha   90.00
_cell.angle_beta   90.00
_cell.angle_gamma   90.00
#
_symmetry.space_group_name_H-M   'P 1'
#
loop_
_entity.id
_entity.type
_entity.pdbx_description
1 polymer ?
#
loop_
_entity_poly.entity_id
_entity_poly.type
_entity_poly.pdbx_seq_one_letter_code
_entity_poly.pdbx_strand_id
1 'polypeptide(L)'
;MGTRFLPNRAKTSSKTVFDDLKKALFGFVRAQATLVSITTVIILIGLLILRVDYAITIALVTGIVDIIPYLGTGAVFVPWIIYEAIAGEMSKAIGLGVLYVVVLVQRQIMEPKILSSSIGLDPLATLIALFVGFKTIGFLGLIVGPVILVIFNTLQRANVFRDIWTFIKGKDEVIIK
;
A
#
# COMPACT_ATOMS: atom_id res chain seq x y z
N MET A 1 20.08 -30.07 -22.52
CA MET A 1 18.80 -30.52 -23.14
C MET A 1 17.79 -30.73 -22.02
N GLY A 2 16.76 -29.88 -21.88
CA GLY A 2 15.81 -30.05 -20.76
C GLY A 2 14.70 -29.01 -20.62
N THR A 3 14.39 -28.24 -21.67
CA THR A 3 13.36 -27.19 -21.65
C THR A 3 12.07 -27.64 -22.33
N ARG A 4 11.28 -28.57 -21.75
CA ARG A 4 10.00 -28.96 -22.39
C ARG A 4 8.96 -29.73 -21.58
N PHE A 5 8.72 -29.42 -20.30
CA PHE A 5 7.60 -30.06 -19.58
C PHE A 5 6.81 -29.11 -18.66
N LEU A 6 6.53 -27.90 -19.15
CA LEU A 6 5.48 -27.06 -18.59
C LEU A 6 4.26 -27.13 -19.53
N PRO A 7 3.06 -27.55 -19.05
CA PRO A 7 1.86 -27.61 -19.89
C PRO A 7 1.55 -26.23 -20.46
N ASN A 8 1.13 -26.16 -21.73
CA ASN A 8 0.86 -24.90 -22.44
C ASN A 8 -0.15 -23.97 -21.73
N ARG A 9 -0.95 -24.49 -20.79
CA ARG A 9 -1.86 -23.69 -19.94
C ARG A 9 -1.16 -22.92 -18.82
N ALA A 10 -0.01 -23.39 -18.32
CA ALA A 10 0.79 -22.69 -17.32
C ALA A 10 1.49 -21.45 -17.89
N LYS A 11 1.82 -21.43 -19.19
CA LYS A 11 2.39 -20.27 -19.88
C LYS A 11 1.39 -19.14 -20.10
N THR A 12 0.14 -19.46 -20.43
CA THR A 12 -0.93 -18.46 -20.58
C THR A 12 -1.37 -17.92 -19.22
N SER A 13 -1.51 -18.81 -18.23
CA SER A 13 -1.86 -18.42 -16.86
C SER A 13 -0.80 -17.54 -16.20
N SER A 14 0.50 -17.81 -16.40
CA SER A 14 1.59 -16.97 -15.86
C SER A 14 1.65 -15.56 -16.47
N LYS A 15 1.31 -15.40 -17.75
CA LYS A 15 1.22 -14.07 -18.37
C LYS A 15 0.08 -13.26 -17.77
N THR A 16 -1.09 -13.88 -17.58
CA THR A 16 -2.25 -13.24 -16.94
C THR A 16 -1.96 -12.88 -15.48
N VAL A 17 -1.27 -13.74 -14.72
CA VAL A 17 -0.83 -13.45 -13.34
C VAL A 17 0.10 -12.25 -13.29
N PHE A 18 1.07 -12.17 -14.20
CA PHE A 18 2.02 -11.07 -14.24
C PHE A 18 1.35 -9.74 -14.62
N ASP A 19 0.37 -9.78 -15.52
CA ASP A 19 -0.42 -8.61 -15.91
C ASP A 19 -1.33 -8.13 -14.78
N ASP A 20 -1.96 -9.04 -14.03
CA ASP A 20 -2.80 -8.69 -12.88
C ASP A 20 -1.98 -8.17 -11.69
N LEU A 21 -0.79 -8.74 -11.46
CA LEU A 21 0.20 -8.22 -10.52
C LEU A 21 0.63 -6.81 -10.92
N LYS A 22 1.01 -6.60 -12.18
CA LYS A 22 1.41 -5.29 -12.66
C LYS A 22 0.30 -4.25 -12.50
N LYS A 23 -0.95 -4.62 -12.81
CA LYS A 23 -2.12 -3.76 -12.58
C LYS A 23 -2.32 -3.45 -11.10
N ALA A 24 -2.19 -4.45 -10.23
CA ALA A 24 -2.32 -4.28 -8.79
C ALA A 24 -1.27 -3.33 -8.22
N LEU A 25 -0.01 -3.54 -8.54
CA LEU A 25 1.08 -2.71 -8.05
C LEU A 25 0.96 -1.28 -8.59
N PHE A 26 0.62 -1.12 -9.86
CA PHE A 26 0.40 0.19 -10.45
C PHE A 26 -0.82 0.90 -9.83
N GLY A 27 -1.91 0.15 -9.56
CA GLY A 27 -3.09 0.64 -8.86
C GLY A 27 -2.75 1.11 -7.44
N PHE A 28 -1.95 0.35 -6.68
CA PHE A 28 -1.51 0.72 -5.35
C PHE A 28 -0.63 1.99 -5.38
N VAL A 29 0.36 2.05 -6.26
CA VAL A 29 1.24 3.21 -6.40
C VAL A 29 0.44 4.45 -6.78
N ARG A 30 -0.52 4.31 -7.71
CA ARG A 30 -1.42 5.41 -8.09
C ARG A 30 -2.30 5.84 -6.93
N ALA A 31 -2.84 4.89 -6.16
CA ALA A 31 -3.64 5.16 -4.98
C ALA A 31 -2.83 5.95 -3.94
N GLN A 32 -1.61 5.50 -3.63
CA GLN A 32 -0.73 6.18 -2.68
C GLN A 32 -0.31 7.56 -3.17
N ALA A 33 0.08 7.71 -4.43
CA ALA A 33 0.42 9.01 -5.00
C ALA A 33 -0.77 10.00 -4.90
N THR A 34 -2.00 9.51 -5.11
CA THR A 34 -3.21 10.31 -4.96
C THR A 34 -3.44 10.70 -3.50
N LEU A 35 -3.34 9.76 -2.56
CA LEU A 35 -3.50 10.01 -1.12
C LEU A 35 -2.47 11.03 -0.63
N VAL A 36 -1.18 10.80 -0.94
CA VAL A 36 -0.07 11.68 -0.56
C VAL A 36 -0.22 13.08 -1.12
N SER A 37 -0.70 13.21 -2.36
CA SER A 37 -0.94 14.54 -2.96
C SER A 37 -2.01 15.31 -2.18
N ILE A 38 -3.08 14.63 -1.80
CA ILE A 38 -4.19 15.25 -1.06
C ILE A 38 -3.76 15.61 0.36
N THR A 39 -3.07 14.70 1.07
CA THR A 39 -2.56 14.97 2.42
C THR A 39 -1.57 16.14 2.42
N THR A 40 -0.66 16.18 1.44
CA THR A 40 0.32 17.28 1.28
C THR A 40 -0.36 18.63 1.10
N VAL A 41 -1.40 18.71 0.26
CA VAL A 41 -2.16 19.95 0.05
C VAL A 41 -2.89 20.39 1.33
N ILE A 42 -3.51 19.46 2.05
CA ILE A 42 -4.19 19.74 3.32
C ILE A 42 -3.20 20.27 4.35
N ILE A 43 -2.03 19.61 4.48
CA ILE A 43 -0.97 20.05 5.38
C ILE A 43 -0.47 21.43 5.01
N LEU A 44 -0.20 21.68 3.72
CA LEU A 44 0.26 22.98 3.25
C LEU A 44 -0.72 24.09 3.63
N ILE A 45 -2.01 23.91 3.33
CA ILE A 45 -3.05 24.89 3.64
C ILE A 45 -3.14 25.10 5.15
N GLY A 46 -3.13 24.02 5.94
CA GLY A 46 -3.18 24.08 7.40
C GLY A 46 -1.99 24.83 8.00
N LEU A 47 -0.77 24.54 7.55
CA LEU A 47 0.45 25.21 8.01
C LEU A 47 0.48 26.69 7.60
N LEU A 48 -0.04 27.05 6.42
CA LEU A 48 -0.19 28.45 6.00
C LEU A 48 -1.19 29.22 6.88
N ILE A 49 -2.32 28.59 7.23
CA ILE A 49 -3.31 29.18 8.15
C ILE A 49 -2.71 29.40 9.54
N LEU A 50 -1.93 28.43 10.02
CA LEU A 50 -1.19 28.52 11.29
C LEU A 50 0.01 29.48 11.23
N ARG A 51 0.31 30.05 10.05
CA ARG A 51 1.45 30.95 9.80
C ARG A 51 2.79 30.36 10.23
N VAL A 52 2.97 29.07 9.96
CA VAL A 52 4.23 28.38 10.25
C VAL A 52 5.28 28.76 9.21
N ASP A 53 6.48 29.11 9.67
CA ASP A 53 7.61 29.37 8.80
C ASP A 53 7.97 28.13 7.98
N TYR A 54 8.35 28.33 6.72
CA TYR A 54 8.71 27.23 5.81
C TYR A 54 7.59 26.20 5.57
N ALA A 55 6.31 26.61 5.70
CA ALA A 55 5.14 25.75 5.49
C ALA A 55 5.22 24.89 4.20
N ILE A 56 5.70 25.47 3.09
CA ILE A 56 5.88 24.75 1.81
C ILE A 56 6.89 23.61 1.96
N THR A 57 8.08 23.91 2.48
CA THR A 57 9.15 22.92 2.65
C THR A 57 8.69 21.80 3.58
N ILE A 58 8.05 22.15 4.70
CA ILE A 58 7.59 21.19 5.69
C ILE A 58 6.48 20.31 5.12
N ALA A 59 5.52 20.89 4.40
CA ALA A 59 4.47 20.11 3.75
C ALA A 59 5.03 19.12 2.73
N LEU A 60 6.00 19.53 1.91
CA LEU A 60 6.66 18.65 0.95
C LEU A 60 7.44 17.52 1.63
N VAL A 61 8.24 17.83 2.66
CA VAL A 61 8.97 16.81 3.43
C VAL A 61 8.00 15.83 4.07
N THR A 62 6.92 16.34 4.67
CA THR A 62 5.89 15.50 5.28
C THR A 62 5.20 14.63 4.24
N GLY A 63 4.90 15.15 3.05
CA GLY A 63 4.37 14.37 1.93
C GLY A 63 5.30 13.25 1.47
N ILE A 64 6.62 13.49 1.44
CA ILE A 64 7.60 12.44 1.12
C ILE A 64 7.59 11.35 2.20
N VAL A 65 7.58 11.73 3.48
CA VAL A 65 7.47 10.78 4.60
C VAL A 65 6.14 10.02 4.53
N ASP A 66 5.08 10.67 4.03
CA ASP A 66 3.73 10.12 3.96
C ASP A 66 3.58 8.94 2.98
N ILE A 67 4.51 8.81 2.04
CA ILE A 67 4.62 7.66 1.12
C ILE A 67 4.78 6.36 1.91
N ILE A 68 5.38 6.41 3.11
CA ILE A 68 5.57 5.25 3.98
C ILE A 68 4.24 4.93 4.65
N PRO A 69 3.57 3.81 4.31
CA PRO A 69 2.31 3.43 4.92
C PRO A 69 2.49 3.21 6.43
N TYR A 70 1.46 3.50 7.22
CA TYR A 70 1.39 3.34 8.68
C TYR A 70 2.30 4.25 9.51
N LEU A 71 3.49 4.62 9.03
CA LEU A 71 4.34 5.66 9.63
C LEU A 71 3.80 7.05 9.28
N GLY A 72 3.60 7.30 7.98
CA GLY A 72 2.88 8.44 7.43
C GLY A 72 3.30 9.82 7.98
N THR A 73 2.37 10.76 7.92
CA THR A 73 2.49 12.10 8.53
C THR A 73 2.67 12.09 10.06
N GLY A 74 2.29 11.00 10.74
CA GLY A 74 2.41 10.87 12.20
C GLY A 74 3.85 10.96 12.69
N ALA A 75 4.80 10.45 11.90
CA ALA A 75 6.23 10.54 12.22
C ALA A 75 6.75 11.99 12.30
N VAL A 76 6.09 12.94 11.64
CA VAL A 76 6.44 14.37 11.68
C VAL A 76 5.61 15.11 12.73
N PHE A 77 4.28 14.94 12.68
CA PHE A 77 3.37 15.72 13.53
C PHE A 77 3.48 15.37 15.01
N VAL A 78 3.58 14.09 15.38
CA VAL A 78 3.61 13.67 16.80
C VAL A 78 4.79 14.28 17.57
N PRO A 79 6.07 14.12 17.14
CA PRO A 79 7.18 14.72 17.86
C PRO A 79 7.14 16.25 17.84
N TRP A 80 6.63 16.86 16.76
CA TRP A 80 6.55 18.32 16.66
C TRP A 80 5.50 18.92 17.59
N ILE A 81 4.30 18.32 17.67
CA ILE A 81 3.26 18.75 18.61
C ILE A 81 3.79 18.67 20.05
N ILE A 82 4.47 17.57 20.40
CA ILE A 82 5.06 17.39 21.73
C ILE A 82 6.13 18.46 21.99
N TYR A 83 6.99 18.74 21.01
CA TYR A 83 8.02 19.77 21.13
C TYR A 83 7.41 21.16 21.39
N GLU A 84 6.43 21.59 20.60
CA GLU A 84 5.77 22.90 20.79
C GLU A 84 5.06 23.00 22.15
N ALA A 85 4.43 21.90 22.60
CA ALA A 85 3.78 21.86 23.91
C ALA A 85 4.79 22.02 25.07
N ILE A 86 5.95 21.36 24.98
CA ILE A 86 7.01 21.46 26.00
C ILE A 86 7.71 22.84 25.92
N ALA A 87 7.83 23.41 24.72
CA ALA A 87 8.38 24.74 24.51
C ALA A 87 7.48 25.89 25.03
N GLY A 88 6.26 25.58 25.49
CA GLY A 88 5.31 26.54 26.02
C GLY A 88 4.41 27.18 24.95
N GLU A 89 4.56 26.79 23.69
CA GLU A 89 3.82 27.30 22.53
C GLU A 89 2.49 26.55 22.33
N MET A 90 1.66 26.52 23.38
CA MET A 90 0.46 25.69 23.43
C MET A 90 -0.53 25.99 22.30
N SER A 91 -0.62 27.25 21.84
CA SER A 91 -1.46 27.63 20.71
C SER A 91 -1.06 26.93 19.41
N LYS A 92 0.25 26.90 19.11
CA LYS A 92 0.79 26.20 17.94
C LYS A 92 0.63 24.69 18.06
N ALA A 93 0.89 24.13 19.25
CA ALA A 93 0.71 22.71 19.52
C ALA A 93 -0.74 22.24 19.29
N ILE A 94 -1.73 23.00 19.78
CA ILE A 94 -3.15 22.72 19.54
C ILE A 94 -3.49 22.85 18.06
N GLY A 95 -3.01 23.90 17.39
CA GLY A 95 -3.21 24.09 15.95
C GLY A 95 -2.68 22.92 15.11
N LEU A 96 -1.45 22.48 15.38
CA LEU A 96 -0.85 21.30 14.76
C LEU A 96 -1.61 20.02 15.10
N GLY A 97 -2.09 19.87 16.34
CA GLY A 97 -2.91 18.74 16.76
C GLY A 97 -4.23 18.64 16.01
N VAL A 98 -4.94 19.77 15.86
CA VAL A 98 -6.18 19.84 15.07
C VAL A 98 -5.90 19.51 13.60
N LEU A 99 -4.84 20.08 13.02
CA LEU A 99 -4.44 19.77 11.65
C LEU A 99 -4.13 18.28 11.48
N TYR A 100 -3.42 17.68 12.42
CA TYR A 100 -3.10 16.25 12.40
C TYR A 100 -4.35 15.37 12.46
N VAL A 101 -5.32 15.73 13.31
CA VAL A 101 -6.61 15.03 13.37
C VAL A 101 -7.38 15.13 12.06
N VAL A 102 -7.39 16.30 11.41
CA VAL A 102 -8.02 16.48 10.09
C VAL A 102 -7.37 15.57 9.05
N VAL A 103 -6.03 15.50 9.03
CA VAL A 103 -5.27 14.61 8.13
C VAL A 103 -5.58 13.14 8.42
N LEU A 104 -5.63 12.73 9.69
CA LEU A 104 -5.99 11.37 10.10
C LEU A 104 -7.39 10.98 9.63
N VAL A 105 -8.38 11.84 9.86
CA VAL A 105 -9.77 11.60 9.45
C VAL A 105 -9.88 11.53 7.93
N GLN A 106 -9.24 12.46 7.21
CA GLN A 106 -9.22 12.43 5.75
C GLN A 106 -8.62 11.12 5.24
N ARG A 107 -7.50 10.67 5.83
CA ARG A 107 -6.85 9.42 5.41
C ARG A 107 -7.73 8.22 5.69
N GLN A 108 -8.31 8.11 6.89
CA GLN A 108 -9.19 7.01 7.26
C GLN A 108 -10.41 6.87 6.33
N ILE A 109 -10.93 7.99 5.80
CA ILE A 109 -12.07 8.00 4.87
C ILE A 109 -11.62 7.72 3.42
N MET A 110 -10.51 8.31 2.99
CA MET A 110 -10.08 8.27 1.59
C MET A 110 -9.28 7.02 1.25
N GLU A 111 -8.52 6.49 2.19
CA GLU A 111 -7.70 5.29 2.01
C GLU A 111 -8.53 4.08 1.54
N PRO A 112 -9.61 3.66 2.22
CA PRO A 112 -10.43 2.55 1.74
C PRO A 112 -11.10 2.83 0.39
N LYS A 113 -11.52 4.07 0.12
CA LYS A 113 -12.16 4.44 -1.16
C LYS A 113 -11.19 4.38 -2.34
N ILE A 114 -9.98 4.90 -2.15
CA ILE A 114 -8.96 4.97 -3.21
C ILE A 114 -8.29 3.60 -3.40
N LEU A 115 -8.05 2.83 -2.32
CA LEU A 115 -7.49 1.48 -2.45
C LEU A 115 -8.50 0.46 -3.00
N SER A 116 -9.77 0.48 -2.56
CA SER A 116 -10.78 -0.47 -3.05
C SER A 116 -11.06 -0.33 -4.55
N SER A 117 -11.10 0.90 -5.06
CA SER A 117 -11.28 1.17 -6.50
C SER A 117 -10.08 0.75 -7.35
N SER A 118 -8.90 0.56 -6.75
CA SER A 118 -7.66 0.39 -7.51
C SER A 118 -7.31 -1.08 -7.80
N ILE A 119 -7.76 -2.07 -7.01
CA ILE A 119 -7.17 -3.43 -7.14
C ILE A 119 -8.10 -4.63 -6.88
N GLY A 120 -9.20 -4.50 -6.13
CA GLY A 120 -9.98 -5.71 -5.75
C GLY A 120 -9.20 -6.73 -4.90
N LEU A 121 -8.09 -6.30 -4.29
CA LEU A 121 -7.37 -7.05 -3.26
C LEU A 121 -8.00 -6.79 -1.90
N ASP A 122 -7.97 -7.81 -1.05
CA ASP A 122 -8.36 -7.69 0.35
C ASP A 122 -7.42 -6.70 1.08
N PRO A 123 -7.94 -5.59 1.61
CA PRO A 123 -7.14 -4.59 2.31
C PRO A 123 -6.39 -5.15 3.52
N LEU A 124 -7.01 -6.08 4.26
CA LEU A 124 -6.39 -6.71 5.43
C LEU A 124 -5.21 -7.58 5.00
N ALA A 125 -5.37 -8.33 3.92
CA ALA A 125 -4.30 -9.16 3.37
C ALA A 125 -3.11 -8.32 2.88
N THR A 126 -3.39 -7.16 2.28
CA THR A 126 -2.37 -6.21 1.81
C THR A 126 -1.60 -5.60 2.98
N LEU A 127 -2.30 -5.21 4.05
CA LEU A 127 -1.71 -4.74 5.31
C LEU A 127 -0.79 -5.80 5.94
N ILE A 128 -1.26 -7.05 6.02
CA ILE A 128 -0.47 -8.16 6.55
C ILE A 128 0.80 -8.36 5.73
N ALA A 129 0.68 -8.35 4.39
CA ALA A 129 1.81 -8.51 3.49
C ALA A 129 2.84 -7.40 3.63
N LEU A 130 2.40 -6.14 3.75
CA LEU A 130 3.27 -4.99 4.02
C LEU A 130 4.02 -5.16 5.34
N PHE A 131 3.33 -5.52 6.42
CA PHE A 131 3.92 -5.65 7.74
C PHE A 131 4.92 -6.82 7.82
N VAL A 132 4.55 -7.97 7.26
CA VAL A 132 5.44 -9.15 7.18
C VAL A 132 6.65 -8.86 6.31
N GLY A 133 6.45 -8.19 5.16
CA GLY A 133 7.54 -7.76 4.31
C GLY A 133 8.48 -6.81 5.03
N PHE A 134 7.96 -5.76 5.66
CA PHE A 134 8.75 -4.81 6.44
C PHE A 134 9.56 -5.48 7.53
N LYS A 135 8.96 -6.43 8.27
CA LYS A 135 9.65 -7.16 9.33
C LYS A 135 10.77 -8.07 8.83
N THR A 136 10.65 -8.61 7.61
CA THR A 136 11.63 -9.57 7.07
C THR A 136 12.80 -8.91 6.35
N ILE A 137 12.55 -7.85 5.57
CA ILE A 137 13.56 -7.23 4.68
C ILE A 137 13.65 -5.72 4.84
N GLY A 138 13.03 -5.15 5.88
CA GLY A 138 13.01 -3.72 6.13
C GLY A 138 12.21 -2.95 5.09
N PHE A 139 12.65 -1.74 4.73
CA PHE A 139 11.92 -0.86 3.81
C PHE A 139 11.61 -1.51 2.46
N LEU A 140 12.52 -2.31 1.89
CA LEU A 140 12.29 -3.04 0.64
C LEU A 140 11.11 -4.01 0.74
N GLY A 141 10.87 -4.54 1.95
CA GLY A 141 9.75 -5.40 2.28
C GLY A 141 8.38 -4.76 2.08
N LEU A 142 8.27 -3.42 2.14
CA LEU A 142 7.02 -2.71 1.85
C LEU A 142 6.62 -2.81 0.36
N ILE A 143 7.57 -3.06 -0.53
CA ILE A 143 7.28 -3.32 -1.95
C ILE A 143 7.13 -4.82 -2.18
N VAL A 144 8.05 -5.62 -1.62
CA VAL A 144 8.10 -7.08 -1.83
C VAL A 144 6.91 -7.81 -1.21
N GLY A 145 6.41 -7.36 -0.06
CA GLY A 145 5.28 -7.97 0.66
C GLY A 145 4.01 -8.04 -0.19
N PRO A 146 3.45 -6.90 -0.64
CA PRO A 146 2.31 -6.87 -1.55
C PRO A 146 2.51 -7.69 -2.82
N VAL A 147 3.72 -7.69 -3.38
CA VAL A 147 4.05 -8.50 -4.57
C VAL A 147 3.85 -9.99 -4.30
N ILE A 148 4.37 -10.51 -3.19
CA ILE A 148 4.22 -11.91 -2.78
C ILE A 148 2.74 -12.26 -2.54
N LEU A 149 2.01 -11.38 -1.87
CA LEU A 149 0.58 -11.58 -1.61
C LEU A 149 -0.20 -11.75 -2.91
N VAL A 150 0.04 -10.89 -3.89
CA VAL A 150 -0.65 -10.97 -5.17
C VAL A 150 -0.27 -12.25 -5.90
N ILE A 151 1.00 -12.65 -5.92
CA ILE A 151 1.42 -13.94 -6.49
C ILE A 151 0.64 -15.10 -5.83
N PHE A 152 0.56 -15.10 -4.50
CA PHE A 152 -0.15 -16.14 -3.75
C PHE A 152 -1.66 -16.16 -4.05
N ASN A 153 -2.32 -15.00 -4.04
CA ASN A 153 -3.74 -14.87 -4.30
C ASN A 153 -4.08 -15.31 -5.73
N THR A 154 -3.23 -14.97 -6.71
CA THR A 154 -3.43 -15.40 -8.09
C THR A 154 -3.20 -16.90 -8.26
N LEU A 155 -2.21 -17.50 -7.59
CA LEU A 155 -2.03 -18.97 -7.59
C LEU A 155 -3.26 -19.71 -7.03
N GLN A 156 -3.87 -19.16 -5.97
CA GLN A 156 -5.11 -19.71 -5.40
C GLN A 156 -6.30 -19.55 -6.36
N ARG A 157 -6.50 -18.36 -6.94
CA ARG A 157 -7.59 -18.10 -7.90
C ARG A 157 -7.47 -18.95 -9.16
N ALA A 158 -6.25 -19.20 -9.62
CA ALA A 158 -5.99 -20.05 -10.77
C ALA A 158 -6.15 -21.55 -10.48
N ASN A 159 -6.57 -21.95 -9.26
CA ASN A 159 -6.72 -23.36 -8.84
C ASN A 159 -5.46 -24.22 -9.10
N VAL A 160 -4.28 -23.59 -9.19
CA VAL A 160 -3.03 -24.27 -9.56
C VAL A 160 -2.73 -25.41 -8.59
N PHE A 161 -3.03 -25.21 -7.30
CA PHE A 161 -2.89 -26.27 -6.28
C PHE A 161 -3.79 -27.47 -6.56
N ARG A 162 -4.99 -27.25 -7.10
CA ARG A 162 -5.93 -28.31 -7.46
C ARG A 162 -5.47 -29.05 -8.71
N ASP A 163 -5.00 -28.31 -9.73
CA ASP A 163 -4.49 -28.86 -10.98
C ASP A 163 -3.21 -29.69 -10.78
N ILE A 164 -2.29 -29.23 -9.92
CA ILE A 164 -1.09 -29.99 -9.55
C ILE A 164 -1.49 -31.25 -8.76
N TRP A 165 -2.49 -31.15 -7.88
CA TRP A 165 -2.97 -32.29 -7.10
C TRP A 165 -3.72 -33.34 -7.93
N THR A 166 -4.53 -32.93 -8.91
CA THR A 166 -5.16 -33.85 -9.87
C THR A 166 -4.15 -34.50 -10.81
N PHE A 167 -3.09 -33.78 -11.20
CA PHE A 167 -1.98 -34.34 -11.96
C PHE A 167 -1.21 -35.41 -11.17
N ILE A 168 -0.87 -35.14 -9.91
CA ILE A 168 -0.17 -36.13 -9.04
C ILE A 168 -1.08 -37.34 -8.73
N LYS A 169 -2.41 -37.13 -8.63
CA LYS A 169 -3.38 -38.21 -8.44
C LYS A 169 -3.73 -38.98 -9.71
N GLY A 170 -3.17 -38.63 -10.87
CA GLY A 170 -3.30 -39.42 -12.10
C GLY A 170 -4.75 -39.61 -12.59
N LYS A 171 -5.66 -38.67 -12.32
CA LYS A 171 -7.01 -38.70 -12.90
C LYS A 171 -7.03 -37.94 -14.22
N ASP A 172 -6.63 -38.62 -15.28
CA ASP A 172 -7.10 -38.31 -16.63
C ASP A 172 -8.56 -38.77 -16.76
N GLU A 173 -9.50 -38.01 -16.20
CA GLU A 173 -10.88 -38.10 -16.69
C GLU A 173 -10.98 -37.27 -17.97
N VAL A 174 -10.61 -37.97 -19.05
CA VAL A 174 -11.22 -37.82 -20.37
C VAL A 174 -12.71 -37.53 -20.17
N ILE A 175 -13.18 -36.37 -20.63
CA ILE A 175 -14.40 -36.26 -21.44
C ILE A 175 -14.28 -34.98 -22.26
N ILE A 176 -14.10 -35.22 -23.55
CA ILE A 176 -14.49 -34.34 -24.64
C ILE A 176 -16.00 -34.14 -24.55
N LYS A 177 -16.45 -32.92 -24.26
CA LYS A 177 -17.54 -32.28 -25.00
C LYS A 177 -17.59 -30.78 -24.74
#